data_AF-A0A5N5HGR9-F1
#
_entry.id   AF-A0A5N5HGR9-F1
#
_cell.length_a   1.000
_cell.length_b   1.000
_cell.length_c   1.000
_cell.angle_alpha   90.00
_cell.angle_beta   90.00
_cell.angle_gamma   90.00
#
_symmetry.space_group_name_H-M   'P 1'
#
loop_
_entity.id
_entity.type
_entity.pdbx_description
1 polymer ?
#
loop_
_entity_poly.entity_id
_entity_poly.type
_entity_poly.pdbx_seq_one_letter_code
_entity_poly.pdbx_strand_id
1 'polypeptide(L)'
;MVEPGPSVISNVCESVKCIVILITGRPIVIEPYISSIDALVAAWLPGSEGQGITDVLFGDHGISGKLPRTWFRTVDLLPMHVGDSQYDALFPFGFGLETESYTGTLNWYEELVQQLLLKPELRGFLMYLLLALRYVEIQDGVGVTKATGFVISDWEGIDRITSSPHSNYTYSVQASVLAGTDMVMVPINYKEFINDLINLVKNNVVPMDRIDDAAGRILLVKFTMGLFENPLSDFSLRHELGSQDHRDLAREAVRKSVVLLKNGKSRNITDPVIPLPKKVSKILVAGSHADNLGYQCGGWTIAWQGFSGNNYTTGTTIFGAIKSAVNSSTEVIYSENPNGNFVKSNNFAYAIVVVGEHPYAETVGDSPNLTMAEPGPSVISNVCESVKCIVIVITGRPIVIEPYVSSIGALVAAWLPGSEGQGITDVLFGDHGFSGKLPRTWFKTVNQLPMNVGRPQLVLLQGHAYLSSWLLWFSAYSLEGAFTNGRFLQQLDLLADTVYGRRKGKALS
;
A
#
# COMPACT_ATOMS: atom_id res chain seq x y z
N MET A 1 5.10 -23.24 17.95
CA MET A 1 5.47 -21.89 18.44
C MET A 1 6.90 -21.99 18.96
N VAL A 2 7.72 -20.94 18.87
CA VAL A 2 9.08 -20.92 19.43
C VAL A 2 9.10 -20.07 20.70
N GLU A 3 10.01 -20.37 21.62
CA GLU A 3 10.26 -19.49 22.77
C GLU A 3 10.60 -18.07 22.31
N PRO A 4 10.15 -17.02 23.02
CA PRO A 4 9.49 -17.06 24.34
C PRO A 4 7.96 -17.25 24.31
N GLY A 5 7.35 -17.53 23.15
CA GLY A 5 5.88 -17.52 22.99
C GLY A 5 5.12 -18.43 23.98
N PRO A 6 5.42 -19.74 24.04
CA PRO A 6 4.77 -20.66 24.98
C PRO A 6 4.88 -20.24 26.44
N SER A 7 6.09 -19.89 26.89
CA SER A 7 6.32 -19.51 28.29
C SER A 7 5.60 -18.21 28.65
N VAL A 8 5.50 -17.25 27.73
CA VAL A 8 4.72 -16.02 27.94
C VAL A 8 3.23 -16.32 28.09
N ILE A 9 2.66 -17.18 27.24
CA ILE A 9 1.24 -17.54 27.33
C ILE A 9 0.94 -18.21 28.68
N SER A 10 1.70 -19.24 29.06
CA SER A 10 1.49 -19.92 30.34
C SER A 10 1.64 -18.98 31.53
N ASN A 11 2.72 -18.19 31.60
CA ASN A 11 2.95 -17.31 32.74
C ASN A 11 1.89 -16.21 32.91
N VAL A 12 1.42 -15.63 31.79
CA VAL A 12 0.46 -14.52 31.84
C VAL A 12 -0.97 -15.06 31.96
N CYS A 13 -1.36 -15.99 31.10
CA CYS A 13 -2.75 -16.40 31.00
C CYS A 13 -3.22 -17.32 32.13
N GLU A 14 -2.31 -17.98 32.84
CA GLU A 14 -2.67 -18.68 34.09
C GLU A 14 -2.86 -17.71 35.28
N SER A 15 -2.34 -16.48 35.19
CA SER A 15 -2.32 -15.52 36.30
C SER A 15 -3.43 -14.47 36.22
N VAL A 16 -3.84 -14.07 35.02
CA VAL A 16 -4.81 -12.99 34.78
C VAL A 16 -5.68 -13.29 33.57
N LYS A 17 -6.84 -12.62 33.47
CA LYS A 17 -7.64 -12.66 32.25
C LYS A 17 -6.79 -12.26 31.04
N CYS A 18 -6.76 -13.12 30.03
CA CYS A 18 -5.74 -13.08 28.99
C CYS A 18 -6.34 -13.18 27.60
N ILE A 19 -6.04 -12.18 26.78
CA ILE A 19 -6.27 -12.21 25.35
C ILE A 19 -4.95 -12.51 24.66
N VAL A 20 -4.89 -13.60 23.91
CA VAL A 20 -3.71 -13.95 23.10
C VAL A 20 -3.94 -13.52 21.66
N ILE A 21 -3.07 -12.64 21.16
CA ILE A 21 -3.06 -12.19 19.77
C ILE A 21 -1.95 -12.94 19.03
N LEU A 22 -2.34 -13.83 18.12
CA LEU A 22 -1.40 -14.55 17.27
C LEU A 22 -1.16 -13.80 15.97
N ILE A 23 0.02 -13.19 15.84
CA ILE A 23 0.50 -12.65 14.57
C ILE A 23 1.16 -13.78 13.78
N THR A 24 0.44 -14.34 12.81
CA THR A 24 0.93 -15.48 12.04
C THR A 24 0.43 -15.48 10.60
N GLY A 25 1.24 -16.00 9.68
CA GLY A 25 0.85 -16.22 8.27
C GLY A 25 0.26 -17.62 8.00
N ARG A 26 0.22 -18.49 9.01
CA ARG A 26 -0.30 -19.87 8.93
C ARG A 26 -0.85 -20.34 10.28
N PRO A 27 -1.76 -21.33 10.33
CA PRO A 27 -2.09 -21.99 11.59
C PRO A 27 -0.83 -22.53 12.26
N ILE A 28 -0.75 -22.39 13.58
CA ILE A 28 0.36 -22.89 14.41
C ILE A 28 -0.19 -23.74 15.55
N VAL A 29 0.65 -24.61 16.12
CA VAL A 29 0.29 -25.37 17.33
C VAL A 29 -0.06 -24.40 18.46
N ILE A 30 -1.34 -24.39 18.85
CA ILE A 30 -1.89 -23.58 19.94
C ILE A 30 -2.75 -24.40 20.92
N GLU A 31 -3.20 -25.58 20.50
CA GLU A 31 -4.08 -26.46 21.27
C GLU A 31 -3.67 -26.65 22.74
N PRO A 32 -2.38 -26.89 23.08
CA PRO A 32 -1.98 -27.12 24.46
C PRO A 32 -2.23 -25.93 25.40
N TYR A 33 -2.43 -24.73 24.87
CA TYR A 33 -2.59 -23.49 25.64
C TYR A 33 -4.04 -22.99 25.66
N ILE A 34 -4.93 -23.53 24.81
CA ILE A 34 -6.30 -23.00 24.62
C ILE A 34 -7.08 -22.91 25.93
N SER A 35 -6.93 -23.89 26.82
CA SER A 35 -7.64 -23.93 28.11
C SER A 35 -7.25 -22.79 29.07
N SER A 36 -6.07 -22.18 28.88
CA SER A 36 -5.59 -21.06 29.69
C SER A 36 -5.96 -19.69 29.10
N ILE A 37 -6.45 -19.63 27.86
CA ILE A 37 -6.67 -18.39 27.12
C ILE A 37 -8.16 -18.01 27.17
N ASP A 38 -8.51 -16.81 27.66
CA ASP A 38 -9.90 -16.34 27.68
C ASP A 38 -10.41 -15.93 26.29
N ALA A 39 -9.53 -15.32 25.48
CA ALA A 39 -9.84 -14.99 24.08
C ALA A 39 -8.62 -15.14 23.18
N LEU A 40 -8.80 -15.78 22.03
CA LEU A 40 -7.76 -15.99 21.03
C LEU A 40 -8.09 -15.20 19.76
N VAL A 41 -7.20 -14.29 19.37
CA VAL A 41 -7.32 -13.48 18.16
C VAL A 41 -6.23 -13.89 17.17
N ALA A 42 -6.64 -14.39 16.00
CA ALA A 42 -5.73 -14.67 14.90
C ALA A 42 -5.58 -13.43 14.00
N ALA A 43 -4.49 -12.67 14.19
CA ALA A 43 -4.15 -11.52 13.36
C ALA A 43 -3.23 -11.97 12.20
N TRP A 44 -3.82 -12.18 11.02
CA TRP A 44 -3.11 -12.68 9.84
C TRP A 44 -2.15 -11.63 9.25
N LEU A 45 -0.92 -11.55 9.78
CA LEU A 45 0.13 -10.62 9.34
C LEU A 45 -0.42 -9.21 9.02
N PRO A 46 -0.90 -8.47 10.04
CA PRO A 46 -1.78 -7.29 9.91
C PRO A 46 -1.14 -6.05 9.24
N GLY A 47 0.09 -6.16 8.73
CA GLY A 47 0.76 -5.06 8.03
C GLY A 47 1.23 -3.95 8.97
N SER A 48 1.25 -2.70 8.47
CA SER A 48 1.64 -1.51 9.24
C SER A 48 0.55 -1.01 10.19
N GLU A 49 -0.72 -1.39 9.97
CA GLU A 49 -1.87 -0.87 10.69
C GLU A 49 -2.20 -1.72 11.93
N GLY A 50 -1.25 -1.83 12.85
CA GLY A 50 -1.46 -2.54 14.12
C GLY A 50 -2.66 -2.00 14.94
N GLN A 51 -3.00 -0.72 14.73
CA GLN A 51 -4.15 -0.05 15.35
C GLN A 51 -5.48 -0.75 15.04
N GLY A 52 -5.64 -1.34 13.85
CA GLY A 52 -6.86 -2.07 13.51
C GLY A 52 -7.14 -3.27 14.41
N ILE A 53 -6.10 -3.85 15.04
CA ILE A 53 -6.26 -4.91 16.04
C ILE A 53 -6.80 -4.32 17.35
N THR A 54 -6.31 -3.16 17.76
CA THR A 54 -6.76 -2.51 19.00
C THR A 54 -8.19 -1.99 18.87
N ASP A 55 -8.57 -1.45 17.71
CA ASP A 55 -9.93 -0.92 17.49
C ASP A 55 -11.01 -2.00 17.70
N VAL A 56 -10.74 -3.24 17.27
CA VAL A 56 -11.68 -4.36 17.47
C VAL A 56 -11.60 -4.99 18.86
N LEU A 57 -10.45 -4.88 19.55
CA LEU A 57 -10.28 -5.42 20.91
C LEU A 57 -10.90 -4.52 21.97
N PHE A 58 -10.87 -3.21 21.77
CA PHE A 58 -11.46 -2.23 22.68
C PHE A 58 -12.90 -1.87 22.33
N GLY A 59 -13.42 -2.42 21.23
CA GLY A 59 -14.84 -2.34 20.87
C GLY A 59 -15.20 -1.11 20.05
N ASP A 60 -14.25 -0.34 19.53
CA ASP A 60 -14.55 0.70 18.53
C ASP A 60 -15.26 0.09 17.31
N HIS A 61 -14.89 -1.16 16.99
CA HIS A 61 -15.55 -1.99 16.00
C HIS A 61 -15.82 -3.41 16.53
N GLY A 62 -16.89 -4.04 16.04
CA GLY A 62 -17.16 -5.46 16.30
C GLY A 62 -16.23 -6.37 15.50
N ILE A 63 -15.79 -7.49 16.09
CA ILE A 63 -15.05 -8.53 15.39
C ILE A 63 -16.03 -9.29 14.49
N SER A 64 -15.72 -9.43 13.20
CA SER A 64 -16.54 -10.19 12.24
C SER A 64 -15.74 -11.18 11.39
N GLY A 65 -14.40 -11.22 11.56
CA GLY A 65 -13.51 -12.04 10.76
C GLY A 65 -13.77 -13.55 10.90
N LYS A 66 -13.74 -14.27 9.77
CA LYS A 66 -13.83 -15.73 9.72
C LYS A 66 -12.52 -16.32 9.24
N LEU A 67 -12.16 -17.50 9.77
CA LEU A 67 -10.90 -18.16 9.45
C LEU A 67 -10.84 -18.55 7.96
N PRO A 68 -9.84 -18.06 7.19
CA PRO A 68 -9.66 -18.44 5.79
C PRO A 68 -8.96 -19.80 5.63
N ARG A 69 -8.57 -20.46 6.73
CA ARG A 69 -7.90 -21.76 6.79
C ARG A 69 -8.32 -22.52 8.04
N THR A 70 -8.47 -23.83 7.92
CA THR A 70 -8.63 -24.74 9.07
C THR A 70 -7.45 -24.63 10.03
N TRP A 71 -7.72 -24.50 11.33
CA TRP A 71 -6.71 -24.61 12.37
C TRP A 71 -6.67 -26.05 12.89
N PHE A 72 -5.52 -26.71 12.74
CA PHE A 72 -5.35 -28.11 13.12
C PHE A 72 -5.20 -28.27 14.64
N ARG A 73 -5.66 -29.40 15.18
CA ARG A 73 -5.54 -29.75 16.60
C ARG A 73 -4.13 -30.19 16.95
N THR A 74 -3.60 -31.17 16.22
CA THR A 74 -2.23 -31.65 16.34
C THR A 74 -1.54 -31.67 14.97
N VAL A 75 -0.21 -31.61 14.95
CA VAL A 75 0.57 -31.62 13.70
C VAL A 75 0.42 -32.92 12.92
N ASP A 76 0.11 -34.02 13.61
CA ASP A 76 -0.06 -35.35 13.02
C ASP A 76 -1.30 -35.46 12.13
N LEU A 77 -2.24 -34.51 12.26
CA LEU A 77 -3.44 -34.43 11.42
C LEU A 77 -3.21 -33.70 10.09
N LEU A 78 -1.99 -33.24 9.81
CA LEU A 78 -1.67 -32.55 8.56
C LEU A 78 -1.17 -33.55 7.48
N PRO A 79 -1.54 -33.34 6.20
CA PRO A 79 -2.37 -32.26 5.67
C PRO A 79 -3.88 -32.47 5.95
N MET A 80 -4.59 -31.38 6.23
CA MET A 80 -6.03 -31.38 6.54
C MET A 80 -6.79 -30.46 5.59
N HIS A 81 -7.83 -30.98 4.94
CA HIS A 81 -8.67 -30.26 3.98
C HIS A 81 -10.16 -30.32 4.36
N VAL A 82 -10.89 -29.27 3.99
CA VAL A 82 -12.34 -29.22 4.17
C VAL A 82 -12.97 -30.30 3.31
N GLY A 83 -13.75 -31.20 3.93
CA GLY A 83 -14.41 -32.33 3.26
C GLY A 83 -13.70 -33.68 3.43
N ASP A 84 -12.53 -33.72 4.08
CA ASP A 84 -11.86 -34.97 4.40
C ASP A 84 -12.70 -35.82 5.36
N SER A 85 -12.66 -37.15 5.20
CA SER A 85 -13.41 -38.09 6.04
C SER A 85 -13.03 -38.04 7.53
N GLN A 86 -11.85 -37.50 7.85
CA GLN A 86 -11.34 -37.30 9.22
C GLN A 86 -11.02 -35.82 9.47
N TYR A 87 -12.01 -34.94 9.30
CA TYR A 87 -11.89 -33.50 9.55
C TYR A 87 -12.07 -33.13 11.03
N ASP A 88 -11.11 -33.49 11.89
CA ASP A 88 -11.07 -33.08 13.32
C ASP A 88 -10.23 -31.80 13.51
N ALA A 89 -10.82 -30.67 13.12
CA ALA A 89 -10.20 -29.36 13.28
C ALA A 89 -10.28 -28.83 14.73
N LEU A 90 -9.25 -28.10 15.17
CA LEU A 90 -9.35 -27.29 16.40
C LEU A 90 -10.30 -26.12 16.19
N PHE A 91 -10.13 -25.42 15.07
CA PHE A 91 -11.06 -24.41 14.57
C PHE A 91 -11.31 -24.65 13.08
N PRO A 92 -12.55 -24.97 12.65
CA PRO A 92 -12.82 -25.29 11.26
C PRO A 92 -12.69 -24.08 10.33
N PHE A 93 -12.57 -24.32 9.03
CA PHE A 93 -12.64 -23.27 8.02
C PHE A 93 -13.95 -22.48 8.16
N GLY A 94 -13.88 -21.16 8.06
CA GLY A 94 -15.02 -20.27 8.25
C GLY A 94 -15.42 -20.06 9.71
N PHE A 95 -14.73 -20.66 10.70
CA PHE A 95 -14.96 -20.40 12.11
C PHE A 95 -14.52 -18.98 12.49
N GLY A 96 -15.25 -18.32 13.37
CA GLY A 96 -14.90 -17.01 13.92
C GLY A 96 -16.06 -16.48 14.76
N LEU A 97 -15.76 -16.04 15.97
CA LEU A 97 -16.74 -15.44 16.86
C LEU A 97 -17.02 -14.00 16.41
N GLU A 98 -18.27 -13.57 16.53
CA GLU A 98 -18.68 -12.19 16.24
C GLU A 98 -18.88 -11.43 17.54
N THR A 99 -18.44 -10.18 17.57
CA THR A 99 -18.71 -9.23 18.67
C THR A 99 -19.37 -7.98 18.13
N GLU A 100 -20.16 -7.30 18.96
CA GLU A 100 -20.70 -5.99 18.62
C GLU A 100 -19.70 -4.89 18.98
N SER A 101 -19.85 -3.72 18.34
CA SER A 101 -19.10 -2.53 18.76
C SER A 101 -19.61 -2.05 20.12
N TYR A 102 -18.68 -1.71 20.99
CA TYR A 102 -18.93 -1.04 22.25
C TYR A 102 -19.10 0.45 21.98
N THR A 103 -20.35 0.90 21.85
CA THR A 103 -20.67 2.32 21.96
C THR A 103 -20.62 2.70 23.44
N GLY A 104 -19.41 3.00 23.93
CA GLY A 104 -19.24 3.61 25.24
C GLY A 104 -20.08 4.89 25.27
N THR A 105 -21.22 4.83 25.93
CA THR A 105 -22.06 5.98 26.24
C THR A 105 -21.33 6.83 27.27
N LEU A 106 -20.35 7.61 26.80
CA LEU A 106 -19.94 8.83 27.47
C LEU A 106 -21.16 9.75 27.40
N ASN A 107 -21.84 9.85 28.53
CA ASN A 107 -23.19 10.36 28.71
C ASN A 107 -23.30 11.89 28.57
N TRP A 108 -22.54 12.49 27.64
CA TRP A 108 -22.69 13.91 27.30
C TRP A 108 -24.08 14.18 26.70
N TYR A 109 -24.68 13.17 26.06
CA TYR A 109 -26.01 13.28 25.46
C TYR A 109 -27.12 13.39 26.53
N GLU A 110 -27.07 12.60 27.61
CA GLU A 110 -28.05 12.72 28.70
C GLU A 110 -27.85 13.99 29.55
N GLU A 111 -26.62 14.44 29.76
CA GLU A 111 -26.35 15.73 30.42
C GLU A 111 -26.80 16.93 29.57
N LEU A 112 -26.56 16.89 28.25
CA LEU A 112 -27.00 17.94 27.34
C LEU A 112 -28.52 17.95 27.19
N VAL A 113 -29.16 16.78 27.12
CA VAL A 113 -30.63 16.63 27.07
C VAL A 113 -31.27 17.10 28.37
N GLN A 114 -30.70 16.80 29.55
CA GLN A 114 -31.20 17.35 30.83
C GLN A 114 -31.02 18.87 30.93
N GLN A 115 -29.90 19.42 30.47
CA GLN A 115 -29.66 20.87 30.46
C GLN A 115 -30.58 21.63 29.48
N LEU A 116 -30.93 21.00 28.35
CA LEU A 116 -31.82 21.57 27.34
C LEU A 116 -33.31 21.40 27.68
N LEU A 117 -33.70 20.34 28.39
CA LEU A 117 -35.08 20.12 28.87
C LEU A 117 -35.53 21.13 29.94
N LEU A 118 -34.58 21.80 30.60
CA LEU A 118 -34.80 22.84 31.61
C LEU A 118 -35.07 24.24 31.01
N LYS A 119 -34.94 24.43 29.69
CA LYS A 119 -35.22 25.70 29.01
C LYS A 119 -36.50 25.59 28.17
N PRO A 120 -37.63 26.20 28.60
CA PRO A 120 -38.92 26.10 27.90
C PRO A 120 -38.88 26.55 26.44
N GLU A 121 -37.97 27.45 26.11
CA GLU A 121 -37.83 28.10 24.80
C GLU A 121 -37.24 27.18 23.71
N LEU A 122 -36.57 26.08 24.08
CA LEU A 122 -35.87 25.17 23.14
C LEU A 122 -36.62 23.86 22.88
N ARG A 123 -37.75 23.62 23.55
CA ARG A 123 -38.52 22.37 23.43
C ARG A 123 -39.07 22.11 22.02
N GLY A 124 -39.43 23.16 21.28
CA GLY A 124 -39.92 23.05 19.90
C GLY A 124 -38.84 22.64 18.90
N PHE A 125 -37.60 23.11 19.10
CA PHE A 125 -36.47 22.82 18.23
C PHE A 125 -35.91 21.40 18.48
N LEU A 126 -35.89 20.98 19.75
CA LEU A 126 -35.44 19.65 20.15
C LEU A 126 -36.37 18.53 19.65
N MET A 127 -37.68 18.77 19.58
CA MET A 127 -38.64 17.78 19.07
C MET A 127 -38.48 17.54 17.57
N TYR A 128 -38.18 18.60 16.79
CA TYR A 128 -37.89 18.47 15.35
C TYR A 128 -36.55 17.76 15.08
N LEU A 129 -35.51 18.05 15.88
CA LEU A 129 -34.21 17.40 15.78
C LEU A 129 -34.29 15.91 16.15
N LEU A 130 -35.06 15.56 17.19
CA LEU A 130 -35.24 14.17 17.62
C LEU A 130 -36.14 13.36 16.67
N LEU A 131 -37.12 13.99 16.02
CA LEU A 131 -37.91 13.35 14.96
C LEU A 131 -37.07 13.11 13.70
N ALA A 132 -36.19 14.04 13.34
CA ALA A 132 -35.25 13.87 12.23
C ALA A 132 -34.22 12.75 12.50
N LEU A 133 -33.75 12.60 13.75
CA LEU A 133 -32.78 11.57 14.12
C LEU A 133 -33.39 10.17 14.27
N ARG A 134 -34.64 10.05 14.74
CA ARG A 134 -35.32 8.74 14.84
C ARG A 134 -35.81 8.18 13.51
N TYR A 135 -36.00 9.00 12.48
CA TYR A 135 -36.41 8.51 11.16
C TYR A 135 -35.25 7.82 10.42
N VAL A 136 -34.00 8.04 10.85
CA VAL A 136 -32.79 7.44 10.25
C VAL A 136 -32.44 6.06 10.85
N GLU A 137 -33.05 5.66 11.97
CA GLU A 137 -32.71 4.39 12.66
C GLU A 137 -33.54 3.17 12.23
N ILE A 138 -34.50 3.32 11.30
CA ILE A 138 -35.35 2.21 10.86
C ILE A 138 -35.34 2.09 9.33
N GLN A 139 -34.17 1.85 8.76
CA GLN A 139 -34.00 1.05 7.54
C GLN A 139 -32.50 0.88 7.28
N ASP A 140 -31.98 -0.33 7.53
CA ASP A 140 -31.14 -1.07 6.58
C ASP A 140 -30.39 -2.22 7.29
N GLY A 141 -30.95 -3.43 7.14
CA GLY A 141 -30.32 -4.70 7.48
C GLY A 141 -29.32 -5.16 6.42
N VAL A 142 -28.47 -4.26 5.93
CA VAL A 142 -27.33 -4.59 5.06
C VAL A 142 -26.16 -3.75 5.55
N GLY A 143 -25.06 -4.40 5.91
CA GLY A 143 -23.88 -3.78 6.52
C GLY A 143 -23.20 -2.75 5.61
N VAL A 144 -23.76 -1.55 5.55
CA VAL A 144 -23.18 -0.36 4.95
C VAL A 144 -22.67 0.50 6.12
N THR A 145 -21.37 0.77 6.13
CA THR A 145 -20.75 1.74 7.05
C THR A 145 -21.60 3.02 7.07
N LYS A 146 -22.00 3.52 8.24
CA LYS A 146 -22.68 4.82 8.40
C LYS A 146 -21.75 5.96 7.97
N ALA A 147 -21.53 6.11 6.67
CA ALA A 147 -20.79 7.22 6.10
C ALA A 147 -21.68 8.46 6.25
N THR A 148 -21.20 9.47 6.97
CA THR A 148 -21.91 10.73 7.22
C THR A 148 -21.56 11.82 6.21
N GLY A 149 -20.64 11.54 5.27
CA GLY A 149 -20.34 12.41 4.12
C GLY A 149 -21.34 12.26 2.97
N PHE A 150 -20.99 12.81 1.80
CA PHE A 150 -21.72 12.61 0.56
C PHE A 150 -20.93 11.75 -0.44
N VAL A 151 -21.62 10.96 -1.26
CA VAL A 151 -21.09 10.12 -2.33
C VAL A 151 -21.14 10.88 -3.66
N ILE A 152 -20.00 10.96 -4.35
CA ILE A 152 -19.89 11.58 -5.66
C ILE A 152 -19.64 10.53 -6.75
N SER A 153 -20.24 10.68 -7.93
CA SER A 153 -19.90 9.84 -9.09
C SER A 153 -18.55 10.22 -9.68
N ASP A 154 -17.92 9.29 -10.40
CA ASP A 154 -16.77 9.61 -11.27
C ASP A 154 -17.22 10.42 -12.51
N TRP A 155 -16.27 10.93 -13.29
CA TRP A 155 -16.48 11.64 -14.55
C TRP A 155 -17.29 10.78 -15.52
N GLU A 156 -18.51 11.25 -15.84
CA GLU A 156 -19.45 10.50 -16.69
C GLU A 156 -19.68 9.06 -16.18
N GLY A 157 -19.51 8.83 -14.88
CA GLY A 157 -19.62 7.51 -14.28
C GLY A 157 -21.03 6.94 -14.43
N ILE A 158 -22.05 7.79 -14.37
CA ILE A 158 -23.44 7.38 -14.54
C ILE A 158 -23.74 7.01 -16.00
N ASP A 159 -23.15 7.71 -16.96
CA ASP A 159 -23.28 7.43 -18.39
C ASP A 159 -22.83 6.01 -18.72
N ARG A 160 -21.80 5.53 -18.03
CA ARG A 160 -21.19 4.21 -18.19
C ARG A 160 -21.94 3.09 -17.48
N ILE A 161 -23.07 3.36 -16.82
CA ILE A 161 -23.98 2.33 -16.30
C ILE A 161 -24.55 1.49 -17.46
N THR A 162 -24.81 2.13 -18.60
CA THR A 162 -25.29 1.43 -19.80
C THR A 162 -24.13 0.95 -20.66
N SER A 163 -24.26 -0.24 -21.28
CA SER A 163 -23.16 -0.89 -22.03
C SER A 163 -22.65 -0.07 -23.22
N SER A 164 -23.54 0.62 -23.94
CA SER A 164 -23.15 1.79 -24.74
C SER A 164 -23.31 3.00 -23.83
N PRO A 165 -22.23 3.70 -23.44
CA PRO A 165 -22.35 4.84 -22.55
C PRO A 165 -23.40 5.83 -23.04
N HIS A 166 -24.18 6.38 -22.11
CA HIS A 166 -25.22 7.38 -22.38
C HIS A 166 -26.41 6.90 -23.26
N SER A 167 -26.53 5.60 -23.58
CA SER A 167 -27.61 5.09 -24.45
C SER A 167 -29.01 5.14 -23.84
N ASN A 168 -29.11 5.16 -22.50
CA ASN A 168 -30.34 5.43 -21.78
C ASN A 168 -30.00 6.28 -20.55
N TYR A 169 -29.85 7.58 -20.77
CA TYR A 169 -29.37 8.48 -19.75
C TYR A 169 -30.38 8.69 -18.62
N THR A 170 -31.68 8.77 -18.91
CA THR A 170 -32.72 8.84 -17.87
C THR A 170 -32.66 7.64 -16.93
N TYR A 171 -32.45 6.43 -17.46
CA TYR A 171 -32.20 5.24 -16.61
C TYR A 171 -30.92 5.39 -15.78
N SER A 172 -29.86 5.96 -16.34
CA SER A 172 -28.60 6.19 -15.64
C SER A 172 -28.76 7.16 -14.46
N VAL A 173 -29.52 8.24 -14.65
CA VAL A 173 -29.89 9.19 -13.57
C VAL A 173 -30.71 8.47 -12.49
N GLN A 174 -31.74 7.73 -12.89
CA GLN A 174 -32.58 6.98 -11.96
C GLN A 174 -31.75 5.96 -11.15
N ALA A 175 -30.97 5.12 -11.82
CA ALA A 175 -30.20 4.05 -11.20
C ALA A 175 -29.15 4.59 -10.24
N SER A 176 -28.40 5.63 -10.63
CA SER A 176 -27.35 6.21 -9.78
C SER A 176 -27.90 6.88 -8.53
N VAL A 177 -28.97 7.68 -8.65
CA VAL A 177 -29.56 8.39 -7.52
C VAL A 177 -30.26 7.42 -6.57
N LEU A 178 -30.99 6.43 -7.08
CA LEU A 178 -31.61 5.41 -6.23
C LEU A 178 -30.58 4.47 -5.56
N ALA A 179 -29.38 4.33 -6.15
CA ALA A 179 -28.28 3.58 -5.55
C ALA A 179 -27.53 4.32 -4.42
N GLY A 180 -27.88 5.57 -4.14
CA GLY A 180 -27.25 6.35 -3.06
C GLY A 180 -26.23 7.40 -3.50
N THR A 181 -26.10 7.67 -4.81
CA THR A 181 -25.24 8.79 -5.27
C THR A 181 -25.84 10.12 -4.85
N ASP A 182 -25.05 11.00 -4.23
CA ASP A 182 -25.51 12.30 -3.72
C ASP A 182 -25.20 13.44 -4.69
N MET A 183 -24.00 13.41 -5.27
CA MET A 183 -23.52 14.38 -6.25
C MET A 183 -23.09 13.67 -7.53
N VAL A 184 -23.64 14.08 -8.67
CA VAL A 184 -23.25 13.50 -9.95
C VAL A 184 -22.28 14.45 -10.66
N MET A 185 -21.10 13.93 -10.97
CA MET A 185 -20.08 14.63 -11.75
C MET A 185 -20.45 14.62 -13.23
N VAL A 186 -21.36 15.53 -13.61
CA VAL A 186 -21.71 15.81 -15.01
C VAL A 186 -20.87 16.99 -15.50
N PRO A 187 -19.83 16.74 -16.31
CA PRO A 187 -18.85 17.78 -16.63
C PRO A 187 -19.33 18.77 -17.69
N ILE A 188 -20.24 18.34 -18.56
CA ILE A 188 -20.63 19.08 -19.77
C ILE A 188 -22.15 19.30 -19.81
N ASN A 189 -22.95 18.23 -19.93
CA ASN A 189 -24.40 18.34 -20.19
C ASN A 189 -25.28 18.39 -18.93
N TYR A 190 -24.97 19.29 -17.99
CA TYR A 190 -25.69 19.38 -16.71
C TYR A 190 -27.20 19.65 -16.86
N LYS A 191 -27.63 20.30 -17.95
CA LYS A 191 -29.06 20.61 -18.17
C LYS A 191 -29.89 19.36 -18.39
N GLU A 192 -29.36 18.39 -19.15
CA GLU A 192 -30.03 17.11 -19.37
C GLU A 192 -30.20 16.37 -18.04
N PHE A 193 -29.13 16.25 -17.26
CA PHE A 193 -29.17 15.65 -15.92
C PHE A 193 -30.24 16.29 -15.02
N ILE A 194 -30.25 17.62 -14.92
CA ILE A 194 -31.21 18.35 -14.09
C ILE A 194 -32.64 18.09 -14.56
N ASN A 195 -32.90 18.16 -15.87
CA ASN A 195 -34.24 17.93 -16.42
C ASN A 195 -34.73 16.51 -16.16
N ASP A 196 -33.88 15.51 -16.39
CA ASP A 196 -34.22 14.10 -16.17
C ASP A 196 -34.48 13.82 -14.69
N LEU A 197 -33.63 14.33 -13.79
CA LEU A 197 -33.85 14.16 -12.35
C LEU A 197 -35.15 14.83 -11.88
N ILE A 198 -35.43 16.05 -12.34
CA ILE A 198 -36.70 16.74 -12.04
C ILE A 198 -37.89 15.92 -12.55
N ASN A 199 -37.80 15.37 -13.76
CA ASN A 199 -38.87 14.54 -14.32
C ASN A 199 -39.07 13.26 -13.53
N LEU A 200 -37.99 12.59 -13.11
CA LEU A 200 -38.06 11.38 -12.28
C LEU A 200 -38.69 11.66 -10.91
N VAL A 201 -38.37 12.79 -10.29
CA VAL A 201 -38.98 13.22 -9.02
C VAL A 201 -40.46 13.56 -9.21
N LYS A 202 -40.83 14.35 -10.23
CA LYS A 202 -42.22 14.72 -10.52
C LYS A 202 -43.12 13.51 -10.80
N ASN A 203 -42.54 12.45 -11.37
CA ASN A 203 -43.25 11.20 -11.67
C ASN A 203 -43.18 10.19 -10.51
N ASN A 204 -42.70 10.59 -9.31
CA ASN A 204 -42.55 9.74 -8.13
C ASN A 204 -41.65 8.50 -8.34
N VAL A 205 -40.75 8.54 -9.34
CA VAL A 205 -39.76 7.48 -9.58
C VAL A 205 -38.59 7.61 -8.61
N VAL A 206 -38.15 8.85 -8.35
CA VAL A 206 -37.19 9.17 -7.29
C VAL A 206 -37.95 9.87 -6.16
N PRO A 207 -37.99 9.32 -4.93
CA PRO A 207 -38.71 9.95 -3.83
C PRO A 207 -38.00 11.23 -3.36
N MET A 208 -38.77 12.23 -2.89
CA MET A 208 -38.20 13.47 -2.36
C MET A 208 -37.27 13.22 -1.18
N ASP A 209 -37.56 12.24 -0.32
CA ASP A 209 -36.67 11.88 0.80
C ASP A 209 -35.25 11.50 0.34
N ARG A 210 -35.09 10.92 -0.87
CA ARG A 210 -33.78 10.63 -1.45
C ARG A 210 -33.04 11.91 -1.86
N ILE A 211 -33.77 12.91 -2.35
CA ILE A 211 -33.23 14.22 -2.70
C ILE A 211 -32.83 14.99 -1.43
N ASP A 212 -33.67 14.93 -0.40
CA ASP A 212 -33.41 15.59 0.89
C ASP A 212 -32.21 14.97 1.60
N ASP A 213 -32.05 13.64 1.56
CA ASP A 213 -30.86 12.94 2.06
C ASP A 213 -29.58 13.38 1.31
N ALA A 214 -29.59 13.36 -0.03
CA ALA A 214 -28.45 13.78 -0.85
C ALA A 214 -28.07 15.25 -0.60
N ALA A 215 -29.05 16.15 -0.62
CA ALA A 215 -28.84 17.58 -0.37
C ALA A 215 -28.38 17.83 1.07
N GLY A 216 -28.96 17.12 2.04
CA GLY A 216 -28.59 17.18 3.45
C GLY A 216 -27.12 16.82 3.67
N ARG A 217 -26.63 15.75 3.04
CA ARG A 217 -25.22 15.33 3.10
C ARG A 217 -24.27 16.34 2.47
N ILE A 218 -24.62 16.87 1.30
CA ILE A 218 -23.81 17.91 0.62
C ILE A 218 -23.74 19.18 1.48
N LEU A 219 -24.87 19.62 2.02
CA LEU A 219 -24.93 20.80 2.88
C LEU A 219 -24.17 20.58 4.19
N LEU A 220 -24.31 19.41 4.80
CA LEU A 220 -23.56 19.04 6.01
C LEU A 220 -22.06 19.19 5.79
N VAL A 221 -21.49 18.65 4.71
CA VAL A 221 -20.06 18.80 4.42
C VAL A 221 -19.69 20.26 4.17
N LYS A 222 -20.50 21.02 3.42
CA LYS A 222 -20.24 22.45 3.15
C LYS A 222 -20.23 23.30 4.42
N PHE A 223 -21.18 23.09 5.34
CA PHE A 223 -21.18 23.76 6.64
C PHE A 223 -20.03 23.31 7.53
N THR A 224 -19.77 22.00 7.59
CA THR A 224 -18.70 21.43 8.43
C THR A 224 -17.32 21.98 8.06
N MET A 225 -17.05 22.16 6.76
CA MET A 225 -15.77 22.71 6.29
C MET A 225 -15.70 24.25 6.33
N GLY A 226 -16.74 24.93 6.82
CA GLY A 226 -16.79 26.39 6.91
C GLY A 226 -16.90 27.13 5.56
N LEU A 227 -17.44 26.47 4.53
CA LEU A 227 -17.52 27.04 3.17
C LEU A 227 -18.47 28.24 3.11
N PHE A 228 -19.48 28.29 3.98
CA PHE A 228 -20.41 29.43 4.06
C PHE A 228 -19.76 30.66 4.73
N GLU A 229 -18.84 30.43 5.67
CA GLU A 229 -18.08 31.48 6.34
C GLU A 229 -16.92 32.00 5.45
N ASN A 230 -16.25 31.10 4.73
CA ASN A 230 -15.09 31.41 3.89
C ASN A 230 -15.30 30.92 2.44
N PRO A 231 -16.22 31.54 1.67
CA PRO A 231 -16.56 31.07 0.31
C PRO A 231 -15.56 31.51 -0.77
N LEU A 232 -14.65 32.44 -0.45
CA LEU A 232 -13.69 33.00 -1.40
C LEU A 232 -12.28 32.54 -1.09
N SER A 233 -11.44 32.45 -2.12
CA SER A 233 -10.02 32.10 -1.96
C SER A 233 -9.26 33.13 -1.13
N ASP A 234 -8.41 32.64 -0.22
CA ASP A 234 -7.42 33.47 0.46
C ASP A 234 -6.14 33.59 -0.38
N PHE A 235 -5.91 34.78 -0.94
CA PHE A 235 -4.73 35.06 -1.75
C PHE A 235 -3.43 35.13 -0.93
N SER A 236 -3.51 35.23 0.40
CA SER A 236 -2.33 35.19 1.27
C SER A 236 -1.57 33.88 1.13
N LEU A 237 -2.27 32.77 0.86
CA LEU A 237 -1.71 31.42 0.74
C LEU A 237 -1.01 31.13 -0.60
N ARG A 238 -0.92 32.10 -1.52
CA ARG A 238 -0.28 31.88 -2.83
C ARG A 238 1.18 31.39 -2.70
N HIS A 239 1.88 31.80 -1.65
CA HIS A 239 3.28 31.43 -1.41
C HIS A 239 3.46 29.95 -1.03
N GLU A 240 2.39 29.25 -0.64
CA GLU A 240 2.42 27.81 -0.36
C GLU A 240 2.60 26.98 -1.64
N LEU A 241 2.19 27.51 -2.80
CA LEU A 241 2.29 26.81 -4.07
C LEU A 241 3.76 26.60 -4.45
N GLY A 242 4.24 25.36 -4.29
CA GLY A 242 5.61 24.99 -4.61
C GLY A 242 6.64 25.56 -3.64
N SER A 243 6.23 25.83 -2.39
CA SER A 243 7.10 26.30 -1.30
C SER A 243 8.27 25.34 -1.05
N GLN A 244 9.39 25.86 -0.52
CA GLN A 244 10.57 25.03 -0.26
C GLN A 244 10.28 23.95 0.79
N ASP A 245 9.49 24.26 1.82
CA ASP A 245 9.12 23.29 2.86
C ASP A 245 8.35 22.09 2.26
N HIS A 246 7.45 22.34 1.30
CA HIS A 246 6.75 21.27 0.59
C HIS A 246 7.67 20.48 -0.34
N ARG A 247 8.66 21.13 -0.96
CA ARG A 247 9.68 20.45 -1.77
C ARG A 247 10.60 19.59 -0.91
N ASP A 248 10.98 20.06 0.27
CA ASP A 248 11.79 19.29 1.21
C ASP A 248 11.02 18.06 1.72
N LEU A 249 9.72 18.23 2.01
CA LEU A 249 8.84 17.10 2.33
C LEU A 249 8.70 16.12 1.16
N ALA A 250 8.55 16.62 -0.07
CA ALA A 250 8.49 15.77 -1.26
C ALA A 250 9.81 15.01 -1.49
N ARG A 251 10.97 15.67 -1.33
CA ARG A 251 12.30 15.03 -1.37
C ARG A 251 12.40 13.93 -0.32
N GLU A 252 11.88 14.16 0.89
CA GLU A 252 11.80 13.14 1.94
C GLU A 252 10.91 11.96 1.54
N ALA A 253 9.74 12.21 0.96
CA ALA A 253 8.85 11.16 0.49
C ALA A 253 9.52 10.32 -0.62
N VAL A 254 10.24 10.96 -1.53
CA VAL A 254 11.03 10.28 -2.57
C VAL A 254 12.06 9.34 -1.95
N ARG A 255 12.95 9.82 -1.05
CA ARG A 255 13.97 8.93 -0.45
C ARG A 255 13.36 7.74 0.31
N LYS A 256 12.19 7.91 0.93
CA LYS A 256 11.49 6.86 1.67
C LYS A 256 10.75 5.87 0.77
N SER A 257 10.34 6.27 -0.44
CA SER A 257 9.58 5.43 -1.37
C SER A 257 10.46 4.53 -2.23
N VAL A 258 11.70 4.96 -2.51
CA VAL A 258 12.64 4.25 -3.38
C VAL A 258 13.04 2.89 -2.79
N VAL A 259 12.96 1.83 -3.59
CA VAL A 259 13.25 0.44 -3.18
C VAL A 259 14.51 -0.08 -3.87
N LEU A 260 15.47 -0.57 -3.09
CA LEU A 260 16.67 -1.23 -3.58
C LEU A 260 16.41 -2.72 -3.81
N LEU A 261 16.32 -3.13 -5.08
CA LEU A 261 15.97 -4.50 -5.49
C LEU A 261 17.20 -5.40 -5.68
N LYS A 262 18.33 -4.81 -6.06
CA LYS A 262 19.62 -5.52 -6.24
C LYS A 262 20.76 -4.60 -5.83
N ASN A 263 21.77 -5.14 -5.15
CA ASN A 263 22.99 -4.40 -4.79
C ASN A 263 24.23 -5.32 -4.75
N GLY A 264 24.70 -5.76 -5.93
CA GLY A 264 25.84 -6.67 -6.07
C GLY A 264 25.53 -7.91 -6.93
N LYS A 265 26.58 -8.67 -7.28
CA LYS A 265 26.48 -9.84 -8.18
C LYS A 265 26.01 -11.14 -7.50
N SER A 266 26.10 -11.24 -6.17
CA SER A 266 25.73 -12.44 -5.40
C SER A 266 24.60 -12.13 -4.41
N ARG A 267 23.84 -13.17 -4.03
CA ARG A 267 22.85 -13.09 -2.94
C ARG A 267 23.49 -12.78 -1.58
N ASN A 268 24.78 -13.06 -1.43
CA ASN A 268 25.56 -12.64 -0.27
C ASN A 268 26.21 -11.28 -0.59
N ILE A 269 25.88 -10.24 0.19
CA ILE A 269 26.42 -8.88 0.05
C ILE A 269 27.88 -8.86 0.53
N THR A 270 28.79 -9.36 -0.29
CA THR A 270 30.23 -9.30 0.02
C THR A 270 30.91 -8.10 -0.63
N ASP A 271 30.25 -7.44 -1.61
CA ASP A 271 30.74 -6.25 -2.30
C ASP A 271 29.55 -5.38 -2.79
N PRO A 272 29.01 -4.48 -1.94
CA PRO A 272 27.87 -3.63 -2.32
C PRO A 272 28.28 -2.59 -3.37
N VAL A 273 27.36 -2.30 -4.30
CA VAL A 273 27.55 -1.25 -5.33
C VAL A 273 27.18 0.13 -4.77
N ILE A 274 26.10 0.19 -4.01
CA ILE A 274 25.57 1.37 -3.35
C ILE A 274 25.90 1.27 -1.84
N PRO A 275 26.35 2.34 -1.17
CA PRO A 275 26.40 3.73 -1.66
C PRO A 275 27.52 3.99 -2.67
N LEU A 276 27.24 4.89 -3.62
CA LEU A 276 28.19 5.29 -4.67
C LEU A 276 29.18 6.33 -4.16
N PRO A 277 30.46 6.27 -4.56
CA PRO A 277 31.42 7.31 -4.19
C PRO A 277 31.13 8.61 -4.96
N LYS A 278 30.90 9.70 -4.22
CA LYS A 278 30.71 11.05 -4.76
C LYS A 278 31.95 11.64 -5.44
N LYS A 279 33.15 11.16 -5.09
CA LYS A 279 34.43 11.63 -5.63
C LYS A 279 35.11 10.54 -6.45
N VAL A 280 34.96 10.62 -7.76
CA VAL A 280 35.64 9.78 -8.76
C VAL A 280 36.09 10.65 -9.94
N SER A 281 36.86 10.10 -10.88
CA SER A 281 37.31 10.84 -12.06
C SER A 281 36.16 11.22 -12.99
N LYS A 282 35.36 10.22 -13.41
CA LYS A 282 34.33 10.38 -14.43
C LYS A 282 33.19 9.37 -14.26
N ILE A 283 31.96 9.82 -14.43
CA ILE A 283 30.76 8.98 -14.41
C ILE A 283 29.89 9.20 -15.66
N LEU A 284 29.09 8.19 -16.00
CA LEU A 284 28.08 8.27 -17.05
C LEU A 284 26.69 8.32 -16.44
N VAL A 285 25.85 9.24 -16.89
CA VAL A 285 24.40 9.21 -16.68
C VAL A 285 23.73 9.00 -18.03
N ALA A 286 22.87 7.99 -18.14
CA ALA A 286 22.23 7.60 -19.39
C ALA A 286 20.76 7.22 -19.21
N GLY A 287 20.05 7.05 -20.32
CA GLY A 287 18.65 6.64 -20.37
C GLY A 287 17.68 7.81 -20.54
N SER A 288 16.54 7.51 -21.17
CA SER A 288 15.49 8.47 -21.56
C SER A 288 14.81 9.18 -20.38
N HIS A 289 14.92 8.63 -19.17
CA HIS A 289 14.31 9.19 -17.96
C HIS A 289 15.28 9.98 -17.09
N ALA A 290 16.57 10.05 -17.47
CA ALA A 290 17.58 10.69 -16.62
C ALA A 290 17.38 12.21 -16.53
N ASP A 291 17.12 12.87 -17.65
CA ASP A 291 16.93 14.34 -17.70
C ASP A 291 15.54 14.74 -18.22
N ASN A 292 14.49 14.07 -17.73
CA ASN A 292 13.10 14.31 -18.13
C ASN A 292 12.16 14.39 -16.92
N LEU A 293 11.79 15.60 -16.54
CA LEU A 293 10.96 15.91 -15.39
C LEU A 293 9.54 15.36 -15.54
N GLY A 294 8.96 15.45 -16.74
CA GLY A 294 7.64 14.89 -17.02
C GLY A 294 7.59 13.38 -16.82
N TYR A 295 8.64 12.67 -17.25
CA TYR A 295 8.71 11.21 -17.10
C TYR A 295 8.85 10.76 -15.65
N GLN A 296 9.63 11.45 -14.82
CA GLN A 296 9.71 11.12 -13.39
C GLN A 296 8.45 11.50 -12.59
N CYS A 297 7.59 12.37 -13.13
CA CYS A 297 6.30 12.70 -12.50
C CYS A 297 5.18 11.73 -12.90
N GLY A 298 5.12 11.33 -14.17
CA GLY A 298 4.09 10.42 -14.68
C GLY A 298 2.74 11.11 -15.00
N GLY A 299 1.67 10.32 -15.04
CA GLY A 299 0.31 10.83 -15.28
C GLY A 299 -0.17 11.77 -14.17
N TRP A 300 -1.30 12.45 -14.41
CA TRP A 300 -1.88 13.41 -13.46
C TRP A 300 -0.93 14.54 -13.00
N THR A 301 0.08 14.87 -13.81
CA THR A 301 1.00 15.97 -13.54
C THR A 301 0.90 17.01 -14.66
N ILE A 302 0.42 18.21 -14.34
CA ILE A 302 0.07 19.31 -15.27
C ILE A 302 -1.06 18.95 -16.25
N ALA A 303 -0.94 17.84 -16.98
CA ALA A 303 -1.94 17.30 -17.88
C ALA A 303 -2.40 15.90 -17.41
N TRP A 304 -3.59 15.48 -17.86
CA TRP A 304 -4.19 14.21 -17.51
C TRP A 304 -3.25 13.01 -17.74
N GLN A 305 -2.71 12.89 -18.97
CA GLN A 305 -1.77 11.83 -19.33
C GLN A 305 -0.30 12.16 -18.97
N GLY A 306 -0.06 13.28 -18.27
CA GLY A 306 1.28 13.79 -18.01
C GLY A 306 1.89 14.51 -19.22
N PHE A 307 3.20 14.74 -19.18
CA PHE A 307 3.95 15.44 -20.24
C PHE A 307 5.38 14.88 -20.38
N SER A 308 6.09 15.30 -21.42
CA SER A 308 7.51 15.01 -21.62
C SER A 308 8.34 16.29 -21.62
N GLY A 309 9.56 16.22 -21.10
CA GLY A 309 10.52 17.33 -21.05
C GLY A 309 10.45 18.11 -19.74
N ASN A 310 11.12 19.28 -19.72
CA ASN A 310 11.45 20.01 -18.49
C ASN A 310 10.80 21.39 -18.40
N ASN A 311 9.97 21.78 -19.38
CA ASN A 311 9.51 23.17 -19.55
C ASN A 311 8.11 23.46 -18.97
N TYR A 312 7.40 22.45 -18.43
CA TYR A 312 6.00 22.58 -18.02
C TYR A 312 5.79 22.78 -16.52
N THR A 313 6.78 22.43 -15.69
CA THR A 313 6.75 22.61 -14.23
C THR A 313 8.16 22.79 -13.67
N THR A 314 8.26 23.16 -12.40
CA THR A 314 9.54 23.35 -11.71
C THR A 314 9.89 22.14 -10.85
N GLY A 315 11.12 21.63 -11.00
CA GLY A 315 11.65 20.53 -10.20
C GLY A 315 13.12 20.28 -10.52
N THR A 316 13.69 19.25 -9.89
CA THR A 316 15.05 18.78 -10.16
C THR A 316 14.98 17.41 -10.84
N THR A 317 15.51 17.31 -12.07
CA THR A 317 15.65 16.03 -12.78
C THR A 317 16.63 15.12 -12.06
N ILE A 318 16.57 13.81 -12.29
CA ILE A 318 17.53 12.86 -11.71
C ILE A 318 18.97 13.18 -12.16
N PHE A 319 19.18 13.55 -13.42
CA PHE A 319 20.46 14.03 -13.93
C PHE A 319 20.92 15.30 -13.21
N GLY A 320 20.04 16.30 -13.07
CA GLY A 320 20.32 17.53 -12.32
C GLY A 320 20.69 17.27 -10.86
N ALA A 321 20.00 16.32 -10.22
CA ALA A 321 20.29 15.87 -8.86
C ALA A 321 21.66 15.19 -8.76
N ILE A 322 21.98 14.25 -9.67
CA ILE A 322 23.27 13.56 -9.71
C ILE A 322 24.42 14.57 -9.87
N LYS A 323 24.27 15.50 -10.82
CA LYS A 323 25.27 16.54 -11.08
C LYS A 323 25.52 17.42 -9.85
N SER A 324 24.48 17.67 -9.05
CA SER A 324 24.58 18.49 -7.83
C SER A 324 25.13 17.70 -6.63
N ALA A 325 24.95 16.39 -6.60
CA ALA A 325 25.34 15.54 -5.46
C ALA A 325 26.80 15.08 -5.49
N VAL A 326 27.40 14.95 -6.67
CA VAL A 326 28.80 14.52 -6.81
C VAL A 326 29.78 15.65 -6.45
N ASN A 327 31.04 15.28 -6.19
CA ASN A 327 32.09 16.26 -5.95
C ASN A 327 32.34 17.12 -7.20
N SER A 328 32.67 18.40 -7.02
CA SER A 328 32.96 19.31 -8.14
C SER A 328 34.14 18.88 -9.02
N SER A 329 35.01 17.99 -8.55
CA SER A 329 36.10 17.40 -9.36
C SER A 329 35.67 16.19 -10.19
N THR A 330 34.45 15.69 -10.04
CA THR A 330 33.94 14.53 -10.77
C THR A 330 33.29 14.99 -12.07
N GLU A 331 33.81 14.50 -13.20
CA GLU A 331 33.23 14.77 -14.52
C GLU A 331 31.96 13.93 -14.73
N VAL A 332 30.83 14.58 -14.98
CA VAL A 332 29.54 13.92 -15.22
C VAL A 332 29.20 14.04 -16.69
N ILE A 333 29.20 12.92 -17.40
CA ILE A 333 28.81 12.85 -18.81
C ILE A 333 27.37 12.38 -18.92
N TYR A 334 26.53 13.14 -19.62
CA TYR A 334 25.18 12.73 -20.00
C TYR A 334 25.17 12.23 -21.45
N SER A 335 24.56 11.07 -21.67
CA SER A 335 24.23 10.57 -23.00
C SER A 335 22.98 9.73 -22.89
N GLU A 336 21.89 10.14 -23.55
CA GLU A 336 20.59 9.49 -23.40
C GLU A 336 20.61 8.02 -23.89
N ASN A 337 21.22 7.76 -25.04
CA ASN A 337 21.29 6.43 -25.66
C ASN A 337 22.71 6.10 -26.18
N PRO A 338 23.68 5.85 -25.28
CA PRO A 338 25.05 5.53 -25.65
C PRO A 338 25.16 4.09 -26.18
N ASN A 339 25.99 3.90 -27.20
CA ASN A 339 26.40 2.56 -27.62
C ASN A 339 27.54 2.00 -26.75
N GLY A 340 27.76 0.68 -26.78
CA GLY A 340 28.79 0.03 -25.95
C GLY A 340 30.24 0.51 -26.23
N ASN A 341 30.56 0.91 -27.47
CA ASN A 341 31.89 1.41 -27.82
C ASN A 341 32.18 2.77 -27.15
N PHE A 342 31.19 3.65 -27.12
CA PHE A 342 31.27 4.91 -26.38
C PHE A 342 31.53 4.65 -24.90
N VAL A 343 30.80 3.70 -24.29
CA VAL A 343 30.98 3.38 -22.87
C VAL A 343 32.38 2.83 -22.57
N LYS A 344 32.86 1.88 -23.37
CA LYS A 344 34.18 1.24 -23.19
C LYS A 344 35.36 2.19 -23.40
N SER A 345 35.24 3.15 -24.32
CA SER A 345 36.33 4.07 -24.69
C SER A 345 36.51 5.24 -23.71
N ASN A 346 35.55 5.50 -22.82
CA ASN A 346 35.54 6.69 -21.97
C ASN A 346 35.97 6.44 -20.51
N ASN A 347 36.32 5.20 -20.13
CA ASN A 347 36.84 4.82 -18.81
C ASN A 347 36.00 5.36 -17.62
N PHE A 348 34.68 5.20 -17.69
CA PHE A 348 33.78 5.58 -16.61
C PHE A 348 34.00 4.73 -15.34
N ALA A 349 34.00 5.37 -14.16
CA ALA A 349 34.09 4.66 -12.88
C ALA A 349 32.84 3.81 -12.61
N TYR A 350 31.67 4.36 -12.96
CA TYR A 350 30.37 3.68 -12.97
C TYR A 350 29.41 4.45 -13.88
N ALA A 351 28.31 3.79 -14.24
CA ALA A 351 27.19 4.39 -14.96
C ALA A 351 25.88 4.29 -14.18
N ILE A 352 25.07 5.34 -14.25
CA ILE A 352 23.70 5.39 -13.74
C ILE A 352 22.77 5.47 -14.97
N VAL A 353 21.96 4.43 -15.16
CA VAL A 353 20.99 4.32 -16.25
C VAL A 353 19.60 4.54 -15.68
N VAL A 354 18.87 5.53 -16.20
CA VAL A 354 17.52 5.89 -15.75
C VAL A 354 16.54 5.65 -16.89
N VAL A 355 15.68 4.66 -16.74
CA VAL A 355 14.76 4.19 -17.79
C VAL A 355 13.42 3.79 -17.18
N GLY A 356 12.37 3.63 -17.98
CA GLY A 356 11.05 3.45 -17.39
C GLY A 356 9.87 3.43 -18.35
N GLU A 357 8.67 3.51 -17.78
CA GLU A 357 7.43 3.71 -18.54
C GLU A 357 7.30 5.21 -18.93
N HIS A 358 6.64 5.51 -20.06
CA HIS A 358 6.16 6.87 -20.31
C HIS A 358 5.00 7.23 -19.37
N PRO A 359 4.70 8.52 -19.16
CA PRO A 359 3.49 8.94 -18.44
C PRO A 359 2.21 8.35 -19.03
N TYR A 360 1.29 7.95 -18.14
CA TYR A 360 -0.05 7.48 -18.49
C TYR A 360 -1.01 7.70 -17.31
N ALA A 361 -2.30 7.76 -17.61
CA ALA A 361 -3.38 7.72 -16.64
C ALA A 361 -4.52 6.82 -17.14
N GLU A 362 -5.13 6.08 -16.22
CA GLU A 362 -6.33 5.25 -16.45
C GLU A 362 -6.13 4.26 -17.61
N THR A 363 -7.08 4.17 -18.56
CA THR A 363 -7.11 3.18 -19.65
C THR A 363 -5.89 3.25 -20.57
N VAL A 364 -5.26 4.42 -20.73
CA VAL A 364 -4.03 4.55 -21.53
C VAL A 364 -2.88 3.77 -20.90
N GLY A 365 -2.93 3.58 -19.57
CA GLY A 365 -1.98 2.77 -18.83
C GLY A 365 -2.19 1.27 -18.97
N ASP A 366 -3.31 0.79 -19.51
CA ASP A 366 -3.56 -0.65 -19.62
C ASP A 366 -2.55 -1.30 -20.58
N SER A 367 -1.82 -2.30 -20.09
CA SER A 367 -0.76 -2.96 -20.86
C SER A 367 -0.72 -4.47 -20.56
N PRO A 368 -0.85 -5.33 -21.58
CA PRO A 368 -0.72 -6.78 -21.41
C PRO A 368 0.74 -7.22 -21.24
N ASN A 369 1.70 -6.37 -21.63
CA ASN A 369 3.11 -6.72 -21.72
C ASN A 369 3.95 -6.20 -20.55
N LEU A 370 3.52 -5.09 -19.92
CA LEU A 370 4.18 -4.47 -18.77
C LEU A 370 5.69 -4.30 -18.98
N THR A 371 6.08 -3.76 -20.14
CA THR A 371 7.47 -3.47 -20.52
C THR A 371 7.76 -1.99 -20.42
N MET A 372 9.01 -1.61 -20.09
CA MET A 372 9.46 -0.22 -20.18
C MET A 372 9.56 0.26 -21.65
N ALA A 373 9.65 1.57 -21.84
CA ALA A 373 9.80 2.19 -23.16
C ALA A 373 11.19 1.97 -23.77
N GLU A 374 11.27 1.92 -25.10
CA GLU A 374 12.53 2.08 -25.84
C GLU A 374 12.77 3.56 -26.19
N PRO A 375 14.03 4.05 -26.17
CA PRO A 375 15.24 3.34 -25.77
C PRO A 375 15.30 3.14 -24.25
N GLY A 376 15.43 1.88 -23.83
CA GLY A 376 15.47 1.51 -22.41
C GLY A 376 16.18 0.19 -22.20
N PRO A 377 15.58 -0.95 -22.59
CA PRO A 377 16.25 -2.24 -22.65
C PRO A 377 17.57 -2.19 -23.43
N SER A 378 17.58 -1.55 -24.59
CA SER A 378 18.77 -1.36 -25.40
C SER A 378 19.87 -0.57 -24.67
N VAL A 379 19.50 0.46 -23.91
CA VAL A 379 20.44 1.26 -23.09
C VAL A 379 21.00 0.41 -21.95
N ILE A 380 20.15 -0.36 -21.25
CA ILE A 380 20.59 -1.27 -20.19
C ILE A 380 21.62 -2.26 -20.73
N SER A 381 21.34 -2.93 -21.85
CA SER A 381 22.28 -3.89 -22.44
C SER A 381 23.59 -3.22 -22.85
N ASN A 382 23.54 -2.09 -23.58
CA ASN A 382 24.73 -1.41 -24.07
C ASN A 382 25.66 -0.91 -22.94
N VAL A 383 25.06 -0.36 -21.88
CA VAL A 383 25.80 0.24 -20.77
C VAL A 383 26.22 -0.80 -19.75
N CYS A 384 25.30 -1.64 -19.28
CA CYS A 384 25.56 -2.54 -18.15
C CYS A 384 26.47 -3.72 -18.50
N GLU A 385 26.60 -4.07 -19.78
CA GLU A 385 27.62 -5.03 -20.23
C GLU A 385 29.03 -4.42 -20.32
N SER A 386 29.13 -3.09 -20.32
CA SER A 386 30.37 -2.36 -20.61
C SER A 386 31.02 -1.73 -19.36
N VAL A 387 30.26 -1.43 -18.32
CA VAL A 387 30.74 -0.78 -17.09
C VAL A 387 29.89 -1.17 -15.87
N LYS A 388 30.41 -0.99 -14.65
CA LYS A 388 29.62 -1.14 -13.41
C LYS A 388 28.39 -0.23 -13.49
N CYS A 389 27.21 -0.83 -13.48
CA CYS A 389 25.97 -0.18 -13.88
C CYS A 389 24.91 -0.22 -12.78
N ILE A 390 24.28 0.92 -12.55
CA ILE A 390 23.17 1.10 -11.62
C ILE A 390 21.95 1.47 -12.47
N VAL A 391 20.90 0.68 -12.41
CA VAL A 391 19.65 0.94 -13.13
C VAL A 391 18.61 1.48 -12.16
N ILE A 392 18.08 2.66 -12.47
CA ILE A 392 16.96 3.30 -11.80
C ILE A 392 15.76 3.18 -12.71
N VAL A 393 14.72 2.49 -12.24
CA VAL A 393 13.49 2.28 -12.99
C VAL A 393 12.42 3.27 -12.52
N ILE A 394 11.94 4.09 -13.44
CA ILE A 394 10.80 5.00 -13.27
C ILE A 394 9.54 4.31 -13.79
N THR A 395 8.59 4.01 -12.91
CA THR A 395 7.47 3.14 -13.27
C THR A 395 6.28 3.33 -12.32
N GLY A 396 5.05 3.26 -12.85
CA GLY A 396 3.85 3.31 -12.01
C GLY A 396 3.56 1.99 -11.28
N ARG A 397 4.26 0.91 -11.66
CA ARG A 397 3.97 -0.48 -11.26
C ARG A 397 5.17 -1.42 -11.49
N PRO A 398 5.14 -2.67 -11.00
CA PRO A 398 6.12 -3.67 -11.41
C PRO A 398 6.08 -3.90 -12.93
N ILE A 399 7.26 -4.00 -13.55
CA ILE A 399 7.44 -4.22 -15.00
C ILE A 399 8.44 -5.35 -15.26
N VAL A 400 8.48 -5.84 -16.50
CA VAL A 400 9.46 -6.84 -16.95
C VAL A 400 10.87 -6.25 -16.85
N ILE A 401 11.67 -6.81 -15.93
CA ILE A 401 13.08 -6.46 -15.74
C ILE A 401 14.01 -7.68 -15.75
N GLU A 402 13.45 -8.87 -15.53
CA GLU A 402 14.17 -10.14 -15.36
C GLU A 402 15.29 -10.36 -16.40
N PRO A 403 15.07 -10.15 -17.72
CA PRO A 403 16.09 -10.40 -18.74
C PRO A 403 17.39 -9.61 -18.55
N TYR A 404 17.33 -8.47 -17.86
CA TYR A 404 18.47 -7.58 -17.67
C TYR A 404 19.10 -7.70 -16.28
N VAL A 405 18.44 -8.37 -15.33
CA VAL A 405 18.87 -8.42 -13.92
C VAL A 405 20.30 -8.95 -13.80
N SER A 406 20.73 -9.87 -14.65
CA SER A 406 22.07 -10.48 -14.60
C SER A 406 23.21 -9.48 -14.87
N SER A 407 23.04 -8.53 -15.79
CA SER A 407 24.04 -7.53 -16.16
C SER A 407 24.07 -6.32 -15.22
N ILE A 408 22.96 -6.06 -14.51
CA ILE A 408 22.82 -4.90 -13.63
C ILE A 408 23.61 -5.08 -12.32
N GLY A 409 24.42 -4.09 -11.93
CA GLY A 409 25.15 -4.10 -10.67
C GLY A 409 24.25 -3.80 -9.47
N ALA A 410 23.45 -2.74 -9.58
CA ALA A 410 22.38 -2.41 -8.63
C ALA A 410 21.10 -1.99 -9.34
N LEU A 411 19.95 -2.41 -8.83
CA LEU A 411 18.64 -2.13 -9.40
C LEU A 411 17.79 -1.40 -8.36
N VAL A 412 17.27 -0.25 -8.75
CA VAL A 412 16.47 0.63 -7.91
C VAL A 412 15.12 0.86 -8.57
N ALA A 413 14.03 0.60 -7.84
CA ALA A 413 12.69 1.02 -8.25
C ALA A 413 12.38 2.35 -7.58
N ALA A 414 12.27 3.42 -8.39
CA ALA A 414 12.01 4.78 -7.90
C ALA A 414 10.55 5.22 -8.09
N TRP A 415 9.70 4.34 -8.64
CA TRP A 415 8.29 4.59 -8.90
C TRP A 415 8.08 5.82 -9.81
N LEU A 416 7.14 6.70 -9.46
CA LEU A 416 6.95 8.03 -10.05
C LEU A 416 7.30 9.07 -8.97
N PRO A 417 8.58 9.45 -8.81
CA PRO A 417 9.06 10.24 -7.68
C PRO A 417 8.62 11.72 -7.69
N GLY A 418 7.96 12.21 -8.74
CA GLY A 418 7.52 13.61 -8.80
C GLY A 418 8.67 14.59 -9.04
N SER A 419 8.57 15.81 -8.51
CA SER A 419 9.47 16.92 -8.89
C SER A 419 10.85 16.90 -8.24
N GLU A 420 11.06 16.14 -7.16
CA GLU A 420 12.24 16.28 -6.29
C GLU A 420 13.23 15.12 -6.47
N GLY A 421 13.87 15.05 -7.64
CA GLY A 421 14.84 14.00 -8.00
C GLY A 421 16.02 13.86 -7.04
N GLN A 422 16.28 14.88 -6.21
CA GLN A 422 17.33 14.86 -5.17
C GLN A 422 17.10 13.76 -4.13
N GLY A 423 15.85 13.36 -3.86
CA GLY A 423 15.55 12.29 -2.92
C GLY A 423 16.11 10.92 -3.36
N ILE A 424 16.27 10.71 -4.66
CA ILE A 424 16.94 9.51 -5.20
C ILE A 424 18.44 9.57 -4.93
N THR A 425 19.07 10.73 -5.14
CA THR A 425 20.52 10.86 -4.91
C THR A 425 20.92 10.80 -3.44
N ASP A 426 20.02 11.22 -2.54
CA ASP A 426 20.21 11.11 -1.09
C ASP A 426 20.53 9.69 -0.64
N VAL A 427 19.82 8.71 -1.22
CA VAL A 427 20.02 7.29 -0.89
C VAL A 427 21.10 6.63 -1.75
N LEU A 428 21.23 7.01 -3.03
CA LEU A 428 22.26 6.44 -3.92
C LEU A 428 23.69 6.74 -3.45
N PHE A 429 23.94 7.94 -2.93
CA PHE A 429 25.26 8.36 -2.48
C PHE A 429 25.47 8.22 -0.96
N GLY A 430 24.48 7.68 -0.24
CA GLY A 430 24.60 7.32 1.17
C GLY A 430 24.46 8.49 2.15
N ASP A 431 23.86 9.60 1.76
CA ASP A 431 23.45 10.64 2.72
C ASP A 431 22.32 10.10 3.63
N HIS A 432 21.51 9.19 3.09
CA HIS A 432 20.51 8.39 3.80
C HIS A 432 20.57 6.92 3.38
N GLY A 433 20.07 6.03 4.25
CA GLY A 433 19.86 4.62 3.91
C GLY A 433 18.56 4.37 3.16
N PHE A 434 18.49 3.28 2.40
CA PHE A 434 17.22 2.83 1.79
C PHE A 434 16.29 2.25 2.86
N SER A 435 15.08 2.79 2.95
CA SER A 435 14.01 2.26 3.83
C SER A 435 12.81 1.71 3.07
N GLY A 436 12.72 1.96 1.76
CA GLY A 436 11.58 1.54 0.95
C GLY A 436 11.45 0.02 0.87
N LYS A 437 10.22 -0.47 0.97
CA LYS A 437 9.84 -1.87 0.78
C LYS A 437 8.81 -1.95 -0.34
N LEU A 438 8.82 -3.05 -1.09
CA LEU A 438 7.85 -3.26 -2.16
C LEU A 438 6.41 -3.26 -1.61
N PRO A 439 5.53 -2.34 -2.05
CA PRO A 439 4.12 -2.37 -1.68
C PRO A 439 3.31 -3.34 -2.55
N ARG A 440 3.92 -3.88 -3.62
CA ARG A 440 3.32 -4.76 -4.62
C ARG A 440 4.28 -5.90 -4.97
N THR A 441 3.71 -7.07 -5.27
CA THR A 441 4.48 -8.22 -5.79
C THR A 441 5.12 -7.88 -7.13
N TRP A 442 6.45 -8.04 -7.24
CA TRP A 442 7.14 -7.94 -8.53
C TRP A 442 7.13 -9.31 -9.22
N PHE A 443 6.45 -9.43 -10.35
CA PHE A 443 6.37 -10.68 -11.10
C PHE A 443 7.66 -10.96 -11.87
N LYS A 444 7.94 -12.24 -12.15
CA LYS A 444 9.06 -12.64 -13.03
C LYS A 444 8.66 -12.52 -14.49
N THR A 445 7.46 -13.02 -14.82
CA THR A 445 6.87 -12.94 -16.16
C THR A 445 5.41 -12.54 -16.06
N VAL A 446 4.88 -11.86 -17.09
CA VAL A 446 3.48 -11.41 -17.11
C VAL A 446 2.48 -12.57 -17.03
N ASN A 447 2.88 -13.77 -17.47
CA ASN A 447 2.06 -14.99 -17.40
C ASN A 447 1.73 -15.42 -15.97
N GLN A 448 2.40 -14.87 -14.96
CA GLN A 448 2.09 -15.15 -13.55
C GLN A 448 0.89 -14.35 -13.06
N LEU A 449 0.48 -13.31 -13.77
CA LEU A 449 -0.57 -12.41 -13.32
C LEU A 449 -1.97 -13.04 -13.49
N PRO A 450 -2.90 -12.76 -12.57
CA PRO A 450 -2.74 -11.98 -11.32
C PRO A 450 -2.07 -12.77 -10.17
N MET A 451 -0.96 -12.23 -9.65
CA MET A 451 -0.17 -12.80 -8.54
C MET A 451 -0.09 -11.82 -7.35
N ASN A 452 -0.69 -12.18 -6.22
CA ASN A 452 -0.73 -11.35 -5.01
C ASN A 452 -0.28 -12.15 -3.79
N VAL A 453 0.25 -11.46 -2.79
CA VAL A 453 0.61 -12.06 -1.49
C VAL A 453 -0.60 -12.77 -0.90
N GLY A 454 -0.40 -13.98 -0.36
CA GLY A 454 -1.47 -14.78 0.24
C GLY A 454 -2.32 -15.60 -0.73
N ARG A 455 -2.19 -15.39 -2.05
CA ARG A 455 -2.93 -16.18 -3.05
C ARG A 455 -2.13 -17.41 -3.50
N PRO A 456 -2.68 -18.64 -3.41
CA PRO A 456 -2.04 -19.83 -3.99
C PRO A 456 -1.93 -19.67 -5.51
N GLN A 457 -0.76 -19.93 -6.09
CA GLN A 457 -0.59 -19.96 -7.54
C GLN A 457 -1.09 -21.32 -8.06
N LEU A 458 -2.24 -21.32 -8.73
CA LEU A 458 -2.74 -22.50 -9.46
C LEU A 458 -1.86 -22.69 -10.70
N VAL A 459 -0.87 -23.59 -10.59
CA VAL A 459 -0.11 -24.05 -11.74
C VAL A 459 -0.92 -25.18 -12.40
N LEU A 460 -1.68 -24.85 -13.44
CA LEU A 460 -2.24 -25.85 -14.35
C LEU A 460 -1.11 -26.36 -15.26
N LEU A 461 -0.36 -27.36 -14.79
CA LEU A 461 0.44 -28.19 -15.68
C LEU A 461 -0.52 -29.13 -16.42
N GLN A 462 -0.60 -29.00 -17.74
CA GLN A 462 -1.20 -30.02 -18.59
C GLN A 462 -0.52 -31.36 -18.32
N GLY A 463 -1.22 -32.25 -17.62
CA GLY A 463 -0.90 -33.67 -17.49
C GLY A 463 0.33 -33.99 -16.64
N HIS A 464 0.07 -34.61 -15.48
CA HIS A 464 1.02 -35.20 -14.51
C HIS A 464 1.55 -34.25 -13.43
N ALA A 465 1.02 -34.46 -12.23
CA ALA A 465 1.49 -33.85 -11.00
C ALA A 465 2.87 -34.40 -10.61
N TYR A 466 3.88 -33.54 -10.66
CA TYR A 466 5.10 -33.72 -9.89
C TYR A 466 5.21 -32.57 -8.89
N LEU A 467 5.34 -32.91 -7.61
CA LEU A 467 5.77 -32.00 -6.55
C LEU A 467 7.24 -31.63 -6.82
N SER A 468 7.48 -30.47 -7.43
CA SER A 468 8.78 -29.82 -7.33
C SER A 468 8.71 -28.75 -6.24
N SER A 469 9.22 -29.11 -5.06
CA SER A 469 9.82 -28.15 -4.15
C SER A 469 10.82 -27.27 -4.90
N TRP A 470 10.99 -26.04 -4.43
CA TRP A 470 11.85 -24.95 -4.97
C TRP A 470 11.11 -23.92 -5.82
N LEU A 471 10.64 -22.86 -5.15
CA LEU A 471 10.92 -21.49 -5.57
C LEU A 471 10.83 -20.55 -4.37
N LEU A 472 12.00 -20.28 -3.81
CA LEU A 472 12.29 -19.13 -2.96
C LEU A 472 11.94 -17.84 -3.73
N TRP A 473 11.18 -16.96 -3.07
CA TRP A 473 11.43 -15.53 -2.84
C TRP A 473 10.17 -14.94 -2.19
N PHE A 474 10.18 -14.84 -0.85
CA PHE A 474 9.11 -14.18 -0.10
C PHE A 474 9.38 -12.67 -0.04
N SER A 475 8.29 -11.91 -0.21
CA SER A 475 8.19 -10.46 -0.03
C SER A 475 8.49 -10.06 1.42
N ALA A 476 9.75 -9.73 1.70
CA ALA A 476 10.23 -8.84 2.75
C ALA A 476 11.77 -8.79 2.69
N TYR A 477 12.33 -8.09 1.71
CA TYR A 477 13.77 -7.80 1.69
C TYR A 477 13.97 -6.35 1.27
N SER A 478 14.31 -5.50 2.24
CA SER A 478 15.17 -4.33 2.02
C SER A 478 16.50 -4.67 2.70
N LEU A 479 17.60 -4.52 1.97
CA LEU A 479 18.94 -4.71 2.52
C LEU A 479 19.26 -3.51 3.42
N GLU A 480 19.17 -3.68 4.73
CA GLU A 480 19.64 -2.69 5.70
C GLU A 480 21.18 -2.69 5.69
N GLY A 481 21.76 -1.54 5.34
CA GLY A 481 23.20 -1.29 5.49
C GLY A 481 23.47 -0.52 6.78
N ALA A 482 24.25 -1.11 7.68
CA ALA A 482 24.88 -0.41 8.79
C ALA A 482 26.30 -0.96 9.00
N PHE A 483 27.28 -0.05 9.04
CA PHE A 483 28.70 -0.31 9.23
C PHE A 483 29.11 -0.13 10.71
N THR A 484 30.10 -0.94 11.11
CA THR A 484 31.06 -0.83 12.25
C THR A 484 30.55 -0.97 13.69
N ASN A 485 30.82 -2.10 14.35
CA ASN A 485 32.07 -2.34 15.10
C ASN A 485 32.18 -3.79 15.60
N GLY A 486 33.41 -4.30 15.62
CA GLY A 486 33.73 -5.72 15.71
C GLY A 486 33.76 -6.37 17.10
N ARG A 487 34.04 -7.68 17.04
CA ARG A 487 34.28 -8.67 18.10
C ARG A 487 33.02 -9.36 18.64
N PHE A 488 32.73 -10.57 18.17
CA PHE A 488 33.09 -11.81 18.88
C PHE A 488 32.56 -13.02 18.08
N LEU A 489 33.44 -13.68 17.33
CA LEU A 489 33.29 -15.09 16.96
C LEU A 489 34.42 -15.83 17.66
N GLN A 490 34.12 -16.42 18.81
CA GLN A 490 34.85 -17.56 19.33
C GLN A 490 33.95 -18.33 20.29
N GLN A 491 33.97 -19.66 20.12
CA GLN A 491 33.41 -20.70 20.99
C GLN A 491 31.93 -21.06 20.79
N LEU A 492 31.69 -21.80 19.70
CA LEU A 492 30.98 -23.08 19.81
C LEU A 492 31.94 -24.10 20.46
N ASP A 493 31.35 -25.05 21.21
CA ASP A 493 31.97 -26.15 21.96
C ASP A 493 32.60 -25.82 23.31
N LEU A 494 31.76 -25.76 24.35
CA LEU A 494 31.97 -26.35 25.69
C LEU A 494 30.93 -25.79 26.66
N LEU A 495 29.98 -26.64 27.10
CA LEU A 495 29.28 -26.66 28.40
C LEU A 495 27.90 -27.34 28.28
N ALA A 496 27.91 -28.57 27.76
CA ALA A 496 27.15 -29.62 28.41
C ALA A 496 27.89 -29.97 29.71
N ASP A 497 27.16 -30.21 30.80
CA ASP A 497 27.64 -30.53 32.15
C ASP A 497 28.25 -29.39 32.98
N THR A 498 27.43 -28.54 33.63
CA THR A 498 27.57 -28.18 35.07
C THR A 498 26.57 -27.11 35.53
N VAL A 499 25.28 -27.44 35.65
CA VAL A 499 24.43 -26.79 36.68
C VAL A 499 23.48 -27.85 37.26
N TYR A 500 24.02 -28.64 38.21
CA TYR A 500 23.35 -29.29 39.36
C TYR A 500 21.98 -30.00 39.16
N GLY A 501 21.76 -31.25 39.56
CA GLY A 501 22.56 -32.15 40.40
C GLY A 501 21.74 -33.38 40.83
N ARG A 502 22.45 -34.50 40.95
CA ARG A 502 22.04 -35.85 41.38
C ARG A 502 21.00 -35.91 42.53
N ARG A 503 20.01 -36.79 42.38
CA ARG A 503 19.66 -37.77 43.43
C ARG A 503 19.61 -39.19 42.85
N LYS A 504 20.52 -40.04 43.35
CA LYS A 504 20.58 -41.49 43.14
C LYS A 504 19.56 -42.20 44.05
N GLY A 505 19.04 -43.33 43.55
CA GLY A 505 18.49 -44.44 44.32
C GLY A 505 17.00 -44.33 44.61
N LYS A 506 16.16 -45.37 44.51
CA LYS A 506 16.39 -46.83 44.46
C LYS A 506 15.26 -47.49 43.65
N ALA A 507 15.54 -48.68 43.11
CA ALA A 507 14.59 -49.54 42.41
C ALA A 507 13.75 -50.42 43.35
N LEU A 508 12.70 -51.01 42.75
CA LEU A 508 11.94 -52.22 43.13
C LEU A 508 10.83 -52.02 44.19
N SER A 509 9.57 -52.03 43.75
CA SER A 509 8.76 -53.24 43.45
C SER A 509 7.59 -52.89 42.54
#